data_AF-A0A352S4X1-F1
#
_entry.id   AF-A0A352S4X1-F1
#
_cell.length_a   1.000
_cell.length_b   1.000
_cell.length_c   1.000
_cell.angle_alpha   90.00
_cell.angle_beta   90.00
_cell.angle_gamma   90.00
#
_symmetry.space_group_name_H-M   'P 1'
#
loop_
_entity.id
_entity.type
_entity.pdbx_description
1 polymer ?
#
loop_
_entity_poly.entity_id
_entity_poly.type
_entity_poly.pdbx_seq_one_letter_code
_entity_poly.pdbx_strand_id
1 'polypeptide(L)'
;MMDWSKVKSAIGTIAPWLAGTLGTPVAGVAVKAICDLFGLTGDNATPENVTAALAGATPDQLIALKQADLKHQELMTQIGYDHLDKLAQMEVDDRDGARKREIAVKDRTPAHLAYMIIGGFFGVATAQLVALMGWPDVAAKIPPQGWVIIGNISGYLAAEAKAAAAYYFGTTQDSGRKTELLAQQATGVQQ
;
A
#
# COMPACT_ATOMS: atom_id res chain seq x y z
N MET A 1 31.83 -17.09 0.18
CA MET A 1 30.60 -16.33 -0.12
C MET A 1 31.05 -15.05 -0.80
N MET A 2 30.58 -14.77 -2.03
CA MET A 2 30.89 -13.54 -2.76
C MET A 2 30.32 -12.33 -2.00
N ASP A 3 31.17 -11.37 -1.65
CA ASP A 3 30.85 -10.29 -0.70
C ASP A 3 30.20 -9.08 -1.40
N TRP A 4 28.90 -9.20 -1.69
CA TRP A 4 28.08 -8.16 -2.34
C TRP A 4 27.85 -6.91 -1.48
N SER A 5 28.21 -6.96 -0.19
CA SER A 5 28.07 -5.85 0.76
C SER A 5 28.92 -4.64 0.35
N LYS A 6 30.15 -4.88 -0.14
CA LYS A 6 31.06 -3.81 -0.57
C LYS A 6 30.57 -3.09 -1.83
N VAL A 7 30.02 -3.84 -2.78
CA VAL A 7 29.37 -3.29 -3.98
C VAL A 7 28.16 -2.44 -3.59
N LYS A 8 27.35 -2.92 -2.64
CA LYS A 8 26.19 -2.17 -2.14
C LYS A 8 26.59 -0.85 -1.49
N SER A 9 27.64 -0.82 -0.67
CA SER A 9 28.15 0.44 -0.10
C SER A 9 28.74 1.38 -1.15
N ALA A 10 29.45 0.87 -2.14
CA ALA A 10 30.06 1.69 -3.20
C ALA A 10 29.03 2.29 -4.16
N ILE A 11 28.03 1.51 -4.56
CA ILE A 11 26.95 1.94 -5.46
C ILE A 11 25.90 2.76 -4.70
N GLY A 12 25.68 2.47 -3.41
CA GLY A 12 24.62 3.10 -2.60
C GLY A 12 24.72 4.61 -2.45
N THR A 13 25.90 5.21 -2.66
CA THR A 13 26.08 6.67 -2.66
C THR A 13 25.60 7.34 -3.95
N ILE A 14 25.63 6.62 -5.08
CA ILE A 14 25.37 7.17 -6.43
C ILE A 14 24.01 6.68 -6.96
N ALA A 15 23.68 5.43 -6.66
CA ALA A 15 22.51 4.70 -7.13
C ALA A 15 21.88 3.89 -5.98
N PRO A 16 21.19 4.56 -5.04
CA PRO A 16 20.62 3.94 -3.85
C PRO A 16 19.51 2.92 -4.14
N TRP A 17 18.74 3.06 -5.22
CA TRP A 17 17.66 2.11 -5.56
C TRP A 17 18.22 0.80 -6.09
N LEU A 18 19.21 0.87 -6.97
CA LEU A 18 19.96 -0.29 -7.45
C LEU A 18 20.70 -0.97 -6.29
N ALA A 19 21.32 -0.20 -5.37
CA ALA A 19 21.97 -0.75 -4.18
C ALA A 19 20.97 -1.39 -3.19
N GLY A 20 19.76 -0.82 -3.08
CA GLY A 20 18.68 -1.35 -2.25
C GLY A 20 18.14 -2.69 -2.77
N THR A 21 18.12 -2.88 -4.08
CA THR A 21 17.71 -4.16 -4.69
C THR A 21 18.80 -5.23 -4.62
N LEU A 22 20.07 -4.89 -4.40
CA LEU A 22 21.14 -5.86 -4.13
C LEU A 22 20.84 -6.68 -2.86
N GLY A 23 20.69 -8.00 -3.03
CA GLY A 23 20.30 -8.94 -1.97
C GLY A 23 18.81 -9.30 -1.96
N THR A 24 18.01 -8.75 -2.88
CA THR A 24 16.62 -9.15 -3.11
C THR A 24 16.53 -10.12 -4.31
N PRO A 25 15.44 -10.91 -4.47
CA PRO A 25 15.27 -11.83 -5.60
C PRO A 25 15.35 -11.16 -6.99
N VAL A 26 15.12 -9.85 -7.07
CA VAL A 26 15.17 -9.06 -8.32
C VAL A 26 16.56 -8.44 -8.59
N ALA A 27 17.53 -8.62 -7.70
CA ALA A 27 18.88 -8.08 -7.81
C ALA A 27 19.59 -8.45 -9.13
N GLY A 28 19.33 -9.65 -9.65
CA GLY A 28 20.04 -10.18 -10.82
C GLY A 28 19.88 -9.33 -12.08
N VAL A 29 18.75 -8.65 -12.24
CA VAL A 29 18.48 -7.79 -13.40
C VAL A 29 19.20 -6.44 -13.25
N ALA A 30 19.20 -5.87 -12.04
CA ALA A 30 19.89 -4.62 -11.72
C ALA A 30 21.41 -4.77 -11.85
N VAL A 31 21.97 -5.85 -11.30
CA VAL A 31 23.40 -6.19 -11.42
C VAL A 31 23.80 -6.34 -12.87
N LYS A 32 23.00 -7.02 -13.69
CA LYS A 32 23.30 -7.23 -15.10
C LYS A 32 23.36 -5.91 -15.87
N ALA A 33 22.41 -5.00 -15.65
CA ALA A 33 22.41 -3.69 -16.30
C ALA A 33 23.64 -2.84 -15.93
N ILE A 34 24.11 -2.95 -14.68
CA ILE A 34 25.32 -2.28 -14.20
C ILE A 34 26.56 -2.91 -14.85
N CYS A 35 26.62 -4.24 -14.89
CA CYS A 35 27.71 -4.97 -15.55
C CYS A 35 27.78 -4.62 -17.05
N ASP A 36 26.65 -4.53 -17.74
CA ASP A 36 26.57 -4.12 -19.15
C ASP A 36 27.07 -2.68 -19.36
N LEU A 37 26.74 -1.75 -18.45
CA LEU A 37 27.23 -0.36 -18.45
C LEU A 37 28.75 -0.25 -18.33
N PHE A 38 29.36 -1.12 -17.53
CA PHE A 38 30.81 -1.18 -17.34
C PHE A 38 31.51 -2.17 -18.30
N GLY A 39 30.78 -2.78 -19.25
CA GLY A 39 31.32 -3.74 -20.21
C GLY A 39 31.78 -5.07 -19.59
N LEU A 40 31.33 -5.38 -18.38
CA LEU A 40 31.64 -6.61 -17.66
C LEU A 40 30.67 -7.71 -18.09
N THR A 41 31.14 -8.69 -18.87
CA THR A 41 30.32 -9.81 -19.35
C THR A 41 30.83 -11.16 -18.83
N GLY A 42 29.91 -12.09 -18.62
CA GLY A 42 30.23 -13.48 -18.22
C GLY A 42 30.89 -13.59 -16.85
N ASP A 43 31.97 -14.38 -16.77
CA ASP A 43 32.72 -14.68 -15.53
C ASP A 43 33.40 -13.46 -14.89
N ASN A 44 33.46 -12.33 -15.60
CA ASN A 44 34.03 -11.08 -15.09
C ASN A 44 33.01 -10.18 -14.38
N ALA A 45 31.72 -10.56 -14.32
CA ALA A 45 30.68 -9.87 -13.55
C ALA A 45 30.75 -10.23 -12.05
N THR A 46 31.94 -10.19 -11.46
CA THR A 46 32.15 -10.44 -10.03
C THR A 46 31.97 -9.15 -9.23
N PRO A 47 31.60 -9.25 -7.94
CA PRO A 47 31.47 -8.08 -7.06
C PRO A 47 32.75 -7.23 -7.02
N GLU A 48 33.91 -7.89 -7.04
CA GLU A 48 35.23 -7.25 -6.99
C GLU A 48 35.50 -6.43 -8.26
N ASN A 49 35.17 -6.98 -9.43
CA ASN A 49 35.33 -6.28 -10.71
C ASN A 49 34.38 -5.09 -10.87
N VAL A 50 33.15 -5.21 -10.39
CA VAL A 50 32.19 -4.08 -10.37
C VAL A 50 32.70 -2.96 -9.46
N THR A 51 33.21 -3.31 -8.28
CA THR A 51 33.77 -2.31 -7.34
C THR A 51 35.02 -1.62 -7.90
N ALA A 52 35.88 -2.37 -8.59
CA ALA A 52 37.05 -1.82 -9.27
C ALA A 52 36.67 -0.92 -10.47
N ALA A 53 35.67 -1.32 -11.24
CA ALA A 53 35.13 -0.52 -12.35
C ALA A 53 34.50 0.79 -11.86
N LEU A 54 33.81 0.78 -10.70
CA LEU A 54 33.28 1.97 -10.04
C LEU A 54 34.39 2.90 -9.53
N ALA A 55 35.47 2.35 -8.98
CA ALA A 55 36.59 3.13 -8.47
C ALA A 55 37.37 3.84 -9.59
N GLY A 56 37.40 3.26 -10.80
CA GLY A 56 38.01 3.85 -12.00
C GLY A 56 37.02 4.48 -12.98
N ALA A 57 35.74 4.63 -12.60
CA ALA A 57 34.69 5.08 -13.50
C ALA A 57 34.91 6.52 -13.97
N THR A 58 34.65 6.77 -15.25
CA THR A 58 34.64 8.14 -15.78
C THR A 58 33.40 8.91 -15.28
N PRO A 59 33.43 10.26 -15.22
CA PRO A 59 32.26 11.05 -14.84
C PRO A 59 31.01 10.73 -15.66
N ASP A 60 31.16 10.46 -16.96
CA ASP A 60 30.07 10.09 -17.85
C ASP A 60 29.43 8.74 -17.47
N GLN A 61 30.23 7.77 -17.04
CA GLN A 61 29.75 6.46 -16.56
C GLN A 61 28.99 6.59 -15.24
N LEU A 62 29.44 7.49 -14.34
CA LEU A 62 28.73 7.76 -13.09
C LEU A 62 27.38 8.46 -13.33
N ILE A 63 27.31 9.35 -14.32
CA ILE A 63 26.06 9.98 -14.75
C ILE A 63 25.12 8.93 -15.34
N ALA A 64 25.62 8.05 -16.21
CA ALA A 64 24.83 6.97 -16.81
C ALA A 64 24.29 6.00 -15.74
N LEU A 65 25.11 5.68 -14.71
CA LEU A 65 24.68 4.86 -13.57
C LEU A 65 23.57 5.53 -12.77
N LYS A 66 23.68 6.83 -12.50
CA LYS A 66 22.64 7.60 -11.82
C LYS A 66 21.34 7.67 -12.65
N GLN A 67 21.44 7.82 -13.96
CA GLN A 67 20.28 7.79 -14.85
C GLN A 67 19.61 6.41 -14.85
N ALA A 68 20.39 5.33 -14.83
CA ALA A 68 19.87 3.97 -14.71
C ALA A 68 19.16 3.76 -13.36
N ASP A 69 19.68 4.32 -12.26
CA ASP A 69 19.05 4.28 -10.94
C ASP A 69 17.70 5.01 -10.93
N LEU A 70 17.63 6.21 -11.51
CA LEU A 70 16.39 6.98 -11.62
C LEU A 70 15.33 6.24 -12.45
N LYS A 71 15.74 5.64 -13.58
CA LYS A 71 14.83 4.82 -14.40
C LYS A 71 14.35 3.57 -13.67
N HIS A 72 15.23 2.96 -12.87
CA HIS A 72 14.87 1.81 -12.05
C HIS A 72 13.91 2.19 -10.92
N GLN A 73 14.15 3.33 -10.26
CA GLN A 73 13.24 3.90 -9.28
C GLN A 73 11.86 4.15 -9.88
N GLU A 74 11.79 4.78 -11.05
CA GLU A 74 10.54 5.05 -11.75
C GLU A 74 9.79 3.76 -12.07
N LEU A 75 10.49 2.76 -12.62
CA LEU A 75 9.91 1.46 -12.91
C LEU A 75 9.39 0.74 -11.65
N MET A 76 10.16 0.73 -10.57
CA MET A 76 9.75 0.10 -9.31
C MET A 76 8.55 0.83 -8.68
N THR A 77 8.52 2.15 -8.82
CA THR A 77 7.41 2.98 -8.37
C THR A 77 6.15 2.71 -9.20
N GLN A 78 6.28 2.65 -10.53
CA GLN A 78 5.19 2.28 -11.44
C GLN A 78 4.66 0.88 -11.17
N ILE A 79 5.52 -0.13 -11.06
CA ILE A 79 5.11 -1.51 -10.73
C ILE A 79 4.45 -1.57 -9.35
N GLY A 80 4.95 -0.80 -8.37
CA GLY A 80 4.35 -0.69 -7.05
C GLY A 80 2.95 -0.10 -7.09
N TYR A 81 2.73 0.98 -7.85
CA TYR A 81 1.41 1.58 -8.06
C TYR A 81 0.46 0.63 -8.80
N ASP A 82 0.92 -0.01 -9.89
CA ASP A 82 0.14 -1.01 -10.63
C ASP A 82 -0.33 -2.16 -9.73
N HIS A 83 0.52 -2.61 -8.80
CA HIS A 83 0.16 -3.66 -7.86
C HIS A 83 -0.90 -3.20 -6.85
N LEU A 84 -0.77 -1.99 -6.30
CA LEU A 84 -1.75 -1.44 -5.37
C LEU A 84 -3.10 -1.19 -6.05
N ASP A 85 -3.09 -0.68 -7.27
CA ASP A 85 -4.31 -0.44 -8.05
C ASP A 85 -4.98 -1.76 -8.44
N LYS A 86 -4.21 -2.79 -8.84
CA LYS A 86 -4.76 -4.12 -9.10
C LYS A 86 -5.35 -4.76 -7.84
N LEU A 87 -4.72 -4.61 -6.68
CA LEU A 87 -5.27 -5.10 -5.42
C LEU A 87 -6.58 -4.39 -5.07
N ALA A 88 -6.64 -3.07 -5.24
CA ALA A 88 -7.87 -2.31 -5.04
C ALA A 88 -8.97 -2.71 -6.03
N GLN A 89 -8.62 -2.94 -7.29
CA GLN A 89 -9.55 -3.44 -8.32
C GLN A 89 -10.06 -4.84 -7.99
N MET A 90 -9.19 -5.77 -7.58
CA MET A 90 -9.59 -7.11 -7.16
C MET A 90 -10.57 -7.10 -5.99
N GLU A 91 -10.38 -6.20 -5.02
CA GLU A 91 -11.33 -6.04 -3.90
C GLU A 91 -12.68 -5.47 -4.36
N VAL A 92 -12.68 -4.55 -5.33
CA VAL A 92 -13.91 -4.03 -5.94
C VAL A 92 -14.63 -5.10 -6.75
N ASP A 93 -13.90 -5.89 -7.53
CA ASP A 93 -14.43 -6.97 -8.36
C ASP A 93 -15.02 -8.11 -7.52
N ASP A 94 -14.38 -8.47 -6.40
CA ASP A 94 -14.90 -9.47 -5.47
C ASP A 94 -16.24 -9.02 -4.86
N ARG A 95 -16.34 -7.75 -4.45
CA ARG A 95 -17.59 -7.15 -3.96
C ARG A 95 -18.68 -7.10 -5.04
N ASP A 96 -18.31 -6.76 -6.27
CA ASP A 96 -19.25 -6.74 -7.40
C ASP A 96 -19.73 -8.16 -7.75
N GLY A 97 -18.83 -9.16 -7.69
CA GLY A 97 -19.16 -10.58 -7.80
C GLY A 97 -20.15 -11.04 -6.73
N ALA A 98 -19.94 -10.63 -5.47
CA ALA A 98 -20.86 -10.92 -4.37
C ALA A 98 -22.26 -10.32 -4.62
N ARG A 99 -22.34 -9.05 -5.08
CA ARG A 99 -23.62 -8.41 -5.44
C ARG A 99 -24.31 -9.08 -6.63
N LYS A 100 -23.55 -9.46 -7.66
CA LYS A 100 -24.09 -10.20 -8.81
C LYS A 100 -24.67 -11.55 -8.39
N ARG A 101 -24.00 -12.26 -7.47
CA ARG A 101 -24.53 -13.49 -6.85
C ARG A 101 -25.82 -13.22 -6.06
N GLU A 102 -25.85 -12.15 -5.27
CA GLU A 102 -27.04 -11.73 -4.51
C GLU A 102 -28.25 -11.52 -5.44
N ILE A 103 -28.06 -10.82 -6.55
CA ILE A 103 -29.09 -10.57 -7.57
C ILE A 103 -29.52 -11.87 -8.26
N ALA A 104 -28.56 -12.73 -8.63
CA ALA A 104 -28.83 -13.99 -9.33
C ALA A 104 -29.57 -15.02 -8.45
N VAL A 105 -29.21 -15.11 -7.17
CA VAL A 105 -29.78 -16.09 -6.22
C VAL A 105 -30.95 -15.50 -5.41
N LYS A 106 -31.20 -14.19 -5.53
CA LYS A 106 -32.16 -13.42 -4.70
C LYS A 106 -31.90 -13.61 -3.20
N ASP A 107 -30.63 -13.73 -2.84
CA ASP A 107 -30.20 -13.98 -1.47
C ASP A 107 -30.46 -12.74 -0.62
N ARG A 108 -31.40 -12.82 0.34
CA ARG A 108 -31.69 -11.69 1.25
C ARG A 108 -30.81 -11.69 2.49
N THR A 109 -29.95 -12.67 2.65
CA THR A 109 -29.08 -12.81 3.83
C THR A 109 -28.18 -11.59 4.02
N PRO A 110 -27.50 -11.07 2.98
CA PRO A 110 -26.66 -9.87 3.11
C PRO A 110 -27.46 -8.66 3.61
N ALA A 111 -28.68 -8.46 3.12
CA ALA A 111 -29.53 -7.32 3.48
C ALA A 111 -29.93 -7.36 4.96
N HIS A 112 -30.33 -8.53 5.47
CA HIS A 112 -30.69 -8.67 6.89
C HIS A 112 -29.50 -8.47 7.82
N LEU A 113 -28.32 -8.99 7.47
CA LEU A 113 -27.08 -8.74 8.22
C LEU A 113 -26.73 -7.26 8.25
N ALA A 114 -26.87 -6.55 7.13
CA ALA A 114 -26.60 -5.12 7.06
C ALA A 114 -27.57 -4.32 7.94
N TYR A 115 -28.87 -4.63 7.90
CA TYR A 115 -29.86 -4.01 8.77
C TYR A 115 -29.59 -4.30 10.26
N MET A 116 -29.15 -5.52 10.60
CA MET A 116 -28.78 -5.88 11.97
C MET A 116 -27.58 -5.07 12.46
N ILE A 117 -26.52 -4.93 11.65
CA ILE A 117 -25.30 -4.20 12.02
C ILE A 117 -25.61 -2.70 12.15
N ILE A 118 -26.31 -2.12 11.18
CA ILE A 118 -26.69 -0.70 11.20
C ILE A 118 -27.64 -0.42 12.36
N GLY A 119 -28.66 -1.26 12.55
CA GLY A 119 -29.60 -1.15 13.68
C GLY A 119 -28.91 -1.32 15.04
N GLY A 120 -27.96 -2.26 15.15
CA GLY A 120 -27.14 -2.45 16.34
C GLY A 120 -26.27 -1.23 16.65
N PHE A 121 -25.64 -0.64 15.64
CA PHE A 121 -24.86 0.59 15.79
C PHE A 121 -25.72 1.74 16.32
N PHE A 122 -26.87 2.01 15.69
CA PHE A 122 -27.79 3.03 16.18
C PHE A 122 -28.33 2.71 17.57
N GLY A 123 -28.61 1.44 17.87
CA GLY A 123 -29.06 1.01 19.20
C GLY A 123 -28.03 1.30 20.30
N VAL A 124 -26.77 0.94 20.07
CA VAL A 124 -25.67 1.24 21.02
C VAL A 124 -25.44 2.74 21.13
N ALA A 125 -25.41 3.47 20.02
CA ALA A 125 -25.22 4.91 20.02
C ALA A 125 -26.34 5.65 20.77
N THR A 126 -27.60 5.27 20.54
CA THR A 126 -28.76 5.82 21.28
C THR A 126 -28.68 5.45 22.76
N ALA A 127 -28.35 4.21 23.10
CA ALA A 127 -28.20 3.79 24.50
C ALA A 127 -27.11 4.58 25.24
N GLN A 128 -25.98 4.85 24.58
CA GLN A 128 -24.91 5.68 25.15
C GLN A 128 -25.35 7.13 25.36
N LEU A 129 -26.02 7.73 24.36
CA LEU A 129 -26.55 9.09 24.47
C LEU A 129 -27.57 9.20 25.61
N VAL A 130 -28.49 8.24 25.71
CA VAL A 130 -29.48 8.17 26.79
C VAL A 130 -28.81 7.96 28.15
N ALA A 131 -27.79 7.10 28.25
CA ALA A 131 -27.06 6.90 29.50
C ALA A 131 -26.33 8.17 29.96
N LEU A 132 -25.71 8.90 29.03
CA LEU A 132 -24.98 10.14 29.32
C LEU A 132 -25.91 11.31 29.67
N MET A 133 -27.01 11.49 28.94
CA MET A 133 -27.90 12.64 29.10
C MET A 133 -29.06 12.39 30.07
N GLY A 134 -29.55 11.15 30.16
CA GLY A 134 -30.72 10.76 30.95
C GLY A 134 -30.39 10.25 32.35
N TRP A 135 -29.20 9.65 32.54
CA TRP A 135 -28.75 9.11 33.83
C TRP A 135 -27.32 9.51 34.20
N PRO A 136 -27.05 10.82 34.38
CA PRO A 136 -25.71 11.31 34.65
C PRO A 136 -25.09 10.70 35.92
N ASP A 137 -25.90 10.41 36.95
CA ASP A 137 -25.45 9.79 38.19
C ASP A 137 -25.01 8.33 38.03
N VAL A 138 -25.54 7.63 37.03
CA VAL A 138 -25.16 6.25 36.70
C VAL A 138 -23.92 6.28 35.81
N ALA A 139 -23.88 7.18 34.83
CA ALA A 139 -22.73 7.41 33.97
C ALA A 139 -21.47 7.80 34.78
N ALA A 140 -21.62 8.65 35.81
CA ALA A 140 -20.53 9.06 36.70
C ALA A 140 -19.96 7.92 37.56
N LYS A 141 -20.73 6.83 37.77
CA LYS A 141 -20.29 5.64 38.51
C LYS A 141 -19.50 4.67 37.63
N ILE A 142 -19.51 4.84 36.31
CA ILE A 142 -18.72 4.03 35.39
C ILE A 142 -17.25 4.45 35.55
N PRO A 143 -16.35 3.53 35.92
CA PRO A 143 -14.96 3.87 36.12
C PRO A 143 -14.30 4.18 34.75
N PRO A 144 -13.20 4.95 34.71
CA PRO A 144 -12.58 5.39 33.45
C PRO A 144 -12.28 4.26 32.45
N GLN A 145 -11.85 3.09 32.93
CA GLN A 145 -11.62 1.90 32.11
C GLN A 145 -12.89 1.37 31.44
N GLY A 146 -14.06 1.53 32.08
CA GLY A 146 -15.35 1.15 31.52
C GLY A 146 -15.70 2.00 30.30
N TRP A 147 -15.43 3.30 30.37
CA TRP A 147 -15.61 4.21 29.22
C TRP A 147 -14.69 3.87 28.05
N VAL A 148 -13.45 3.47 28.32
CA VAL A 148 -12.52 3.01 27.26
C VAL A 148 -13.03 1.74 26.58
N ILE A 149 -13.51 0.76 27.34
CA ILE A 149 -14.05 -0.49 26.77
C ILE A 149 -15.31 -0.19 25.94
N ILE A 150 -16.23 0.61 26.47
CA ILE A 150 -17.44 1.04 25.78
C ILE A 150 -17.09 1.79 24.48
N GLY A 151 -16.13 2.72 24.52
CA GLY A 151 -15.65 3.46 23.37
C GLY A 151 -15.03 2.56 22.30
N ASN A 152 -14.20 1.60 22.71
CA ASN A 152 -13.58 0.64 21.79
C ASN A 152 -14.63 -0.23 21.11
N ILE A 153 -15.56 -0.83 21.85
CA ILE A 153 -16.64 -1.66 21.29
C ILE A 153 -17.49 -0.85 20.31
N SER A 154 -17.83 0.39 20.68
CA SER A 154 -18.59 1.29 19.81
C SER A 154 -17.82 1.66 18.55
N GLY A 155 -16.51 1.85 18.66
CA GLY A 155 -15.62 2.10 17.53
C GLY A 155 -15.54 0.92 16.57
N TYR A 156 -15.42 -0.30 17.08
CA TYR A 156 -15.48 -1.52 16.25
C TYR A 156 -16.82 -1.63 15.53
N LEU A 157 -17.93 -1.44 16.26
CA LEU A 157 -19.27 -1.50 15.66
C LEU A 157 -19.49 -0.42 14.60
N ALA A 158 -18.96 0.78 14.80
CA ALA A 158 -18.98 1.86 13.81
C ALA A 158 -18.19 1.50 12.55
N ALA A 159 -17.03 0.84 12.69
CA ALA A 159 -16.22 0.39 11.56
C ALA A 159 -16.96 -0.67 10.73
N GLU A 160 -17.59 -1.65 11.38
CA GLU A 160 -18.40 -2.68 10.72
C GLU A 160 -19.64 -2.09 10.04
N ALA A 161 -20.33 -1.15 10.69
CA ALA A 161 -21.46 -0.44 10.09
C ALA A 161 -21.04 0.37 8.85
N LYS A 162 -19.86 1.00 8.88
CA LYS A 162 -19.28 1.68 7.71
C LYS A 162 -18.94 0.68 6.60
N ALA A 163 -18.39 -0.49 6.92
CA ALA A 163 -18.11 -1.53 5.95
C ALA A 163 -19.40 -2.07 5.29
N ALA A 164 -20.44 -2.33 6.09
CA ALA A 164 -21.76 -2.71 5.59
C ALA A 164 -22.36 -1.62 4.69
N ALA A 165 -22.29 -0.34 5.09
CA ALA A 165 -22.75 0.77 4.26
C ALA A 165 -21.97 0.88 2.94
N ALA A 166 -20.65 0.71 2.97
CA ALA A 166 -19.80 0.69 1.77
C ALA A 166 -20.17 -0.45 0.80
N TYR A 167 -20.58 -1.61 1.33
CA TYR A 167 -21.07 -2.73 0.52
C TYR A 167 -22.36 -2.39 -0.25
N TYR A 168 -23.27 -1.56 0.27
CA TYR A 168 -24.51 -1.20 -0.46
C TYR A 168 -24.41 0.09 -1.27
N PHE A 169 -23.82 1.14 -0.69
CA PHE A 169 -23.79 2.47 -1.31
C PHE A 169 -22.57 2.70 -2.20
N GLY A 170 -21.58 1.81 -2.12
CA GLY A 170 -20.32 1.94 -2.86
C GLY A 170 -19.43 3.05 -2.30
N THR A 171 -18.13 2.94 -2.59
CA THR A 171 -17.11 3.92 -2.20
C THR A 171 -16.82 4.90 -3.33
N THR A 172 -17.80 5.26 -4.15
CA THR A 172 -17.64 5.93 -5.45
C THR A 172 -16.82 7.22 -5.40
N GLN A 173 -16.74 7.89 -4.25
CA GLN A 173 -15.87 9.04 -4.05
C GLN A 173 -14.38 8.68 -3.89
N ASP A 174 -14.03 7.53 -3.31
CA ASP A 174 -12.64 7.13 -3.09
C ASP A 174 -11.93 6.72 -4.39
N SER A 175 -12.65 6.04 -5.29
CA SER A 175 -12.13 5.62 -6.60
C SER A 175 -11.95 6.80 -7.54
N GLY A 176 -12.95 7.70 -7.65
CA GLY A 176 -12.83 8.91 -8.48
C GLY A 176 -11.74 9.86 -7.99
N ARG A 177 -11.63 10.05 -6.67
CA ARG A 177 -10.57 10.83 -6.03
C ARG A 177 -9.19 10.22 -6.27
N LYS A 178 -9.04 8.89 -6.20
CA LYS A 178 -7.77 8.21 -6.54
C LYS A 178 -7.40 8.39 -8.00
N THR A 179 -8.34 8.18 -8.93
CA THR A 179 -8.09 8.41 -10.37
C THR A 179 -7.71 9.85 -10.66
N GLU A 180 -8.34 10.82 -10.00
CA GLU A 180 -8.03 12.23 -10.14
C GLU A 180 -6.65 12.59 -9.56
N LEU A 181 -6.31 12.10 -8.37
CA LEU A 181 -5.00 12.32 -7.76
C LEU A 181 -3.88 11.64 -8.56
N LEU A 182 -4.11 10.45 -9.11
CA LEU A 182 -3.18 9.77 -10.01
C LEU A 182 -3.02 10.52 -11.33
N ALA A 183 -4.11 11.06 -11.89
CA ALA A 183 -4.05 11.90 -13.09
C ALA A 183 -3.27 13.21 -12.84
N GLN A 184 -3.44 13.83 -11.67
CA GLN A 184 -2.69 15.02 -11.24
C GLN A 184 -1.21 14.73 -11.01
N GLN A 185 -0.87 13.57 -10.42
CA GLN A 185 0.54 13.14 -10.28
C GLN A 185 1.17 12.83 -11.65
N ALA A 186 0.44 12.20 -12.57
CA ALA A 186 0.93 11.92 -13.91
C ALA A 186 1.17 13.21 -14.74
N THR A 187 0.39 14.27 -14.51
CA THR A 187 0.61 15.58 -15.17
C THR A 187 1.67 16.44 -14.48
N GLY A 188 1.92 16.26 -13.18
CA GLY A 188 2.95 16.98 -12.43
C GLY A 188 4.40 16.58 -12.76
N VAL A 189 4.61 15.43 -13.42
CA VAL A 189 5.96 14.95 -13.81
C VAL A 189 6.45 15.59 -15.14
N GLN A 190 5.62 16.39 -15.81
CA GLN A 190 5.97 17.07 -17.07
C GLN A 190 6.36 18.55 -16.94
N GLN A 191 6.60 19.06 -15.71
CA GLN A 191 7.09 20.43 -15.50
C GLN A 191 8.46 20.47 -14.82
#